data_AF-A0A1V5PJX3-F1
#
_entry.id   AF-A0A1V5PJX3-F1
#
_cell.length_a   1.000
_cell.length_b   1.000
_cell.length_c   1.000
_cell.angle_alpha   90.00
_cell.angle_beta   90.00
_cell.angle_gamma   90.00
#
_symmetry.space_group_name_H-M   'P 1'
#
loop_
_entity.id
_entity.type
_entity.pdbx_description
1 polymer ?
#
loop_
_entity_poly.entity_id
_entity_poly.type
_entity_poly.pdbx_seq_one_letter_code
_entity_poly.pdbx_strand_id
1 'polypeptide(L)' 'MILRRDNPFAQTTVPDHKVIDRGTLKSILRKANLTVEEFIKYLY' A
#
# COMPACT_ATOMS: atom_id res chain seq x y z
N MET A 1 4.98 10.22 3.26
CA MET A 1 3.70 10.86 2.82
C MET A 1 2.51 10.10 3.40
N ILE A 2 1.39 10.78 3.71
CA ILE A 2 0.10 10.13 4.09
C ILE A 2 -0.77 10.04 2.84
N LEU A 3 -1.33 8.86 2.57
CA LEU A 3 -2.26 8.58 1.47
C LEU A 3 -3.63 8.19 2.05
N ARG A 4 -4.71 8.70 1.45
CA ARG A 4 -6.08 8.46 1.89
C ARG A 4 -7.02 8.28 0.69
N ARG A 5 -7.96 7.36 0.80
CA ARG A 5 -9.11 7.14 -0.09
C ARG A 5 -10.38 7.14 0.75
N ASP A 6 -11.43 7.80 0.29
CA ASP A 6 -12.67 7.94 1.08
C ASP A 6 -13.67 6.78 0.88
N ASN A 7 -13.81 6.22 -0.34
CA ASN A 7 -14.71 5.09 -0.59
C ASN A 7 -14.10 4.01 -1.52
N PRO A 8 -13.94 2.75 -1.09
CA PRO A 8 -14.01 2.33 0.32
C PRO A 8 -12.89 3.01 1.12
N PHE A 9 -13.17 3.32 2.39
CA PHE A 9 -12.22 4.05 3.23
C PHE A 9 -10.91 3.29 3.38
N ALA A 10 -9.79 3.96 3.12
CA ALA A 10 -8.45 3.45 3.39
C ALA A 10 -7.48 4.61 3.66
N GLN A 11 -6.53 4.39 4.58
CA GLN A 11 -5.48 5.37 4.87
C GLN A 11 -4.18 4.65 5.23
N THR A 12 -3.07 5.09 4.65
CA THR A 12 -1.76 4.50 4.92
C THR A 12 -0.64 5.52 4.81
N THR A 13 0.55 5.15 5.27
CA THR A 13 1.79 5.90 5.08
C THR A 13 2.75 5.09 4.23
N VAL A 14 3.46 5.77 3.34
CA VAL A 14 4.53 5.14 2.54
C VAL A 14 5.85 5.79 2.97
N PRO A 15 6.81 4.99 3.49
CA PRO A 15 8.17 5.44 3.75
C PRO A 15 8.85 5.88 2.46
N ASP A 16 9.64 6.95 2.53
CA ASP A 16 10.45 7.41 1.39
C ASP A 16 11.79 6.67 1.37
N HIS A 17 11.77 5.43 0.90
CA HIS A 17 12.95 4.57 0.78
C HIS A 17 12.94 3.89 -0.59
N LYS A 18 14.12 3.72 -1.19
CA LYS A 18 14.26 3.06 -2.50
C LYS A 18 13.81 1.60 -2.49
N VAL A 19 13.98 0.91 -1.36
CA VAL A 19 13.57 -0.50 -1.17
C VAL A 19 12.79 -0.59 0.13
N ILE A 20 11.61 -1.20 0.05
CA ILE A 20 10.74 -1.46 1.19
C ILE A 20 10.87 -2.94 1.55
N ASP A 21 11.07 -3.23 2.84
CA ASP A 21 11.11 -4.62 3.30
C ASP A 21 9.72 -5.27 3.18
N ARG A 22 9.70 -6.61 3.17
CA ARG A 22 8.48 -7.39 2.97
C ARG A 22 7.41 -7.12 4.03
N GLY A 23 7.80 -6.92 5.28
CA GLY A 23 6.87 -6.69 6.39
C GLY A 23 6.19 -5.33 6.26
N THR A 24 6.96 -4.30 5.95
CA THR A 24 6.46 -2.96 5.70
C THR A 24 5.54 -2.92 4.48
N LEU A 25 5.93 -3.54 3.36
CA LEU A 25 5.08 -3.61 2.16
C LEU A 25 3.75 -4.31 2.48
N LYS A 26 3.79 -5.45 3.16
CA LYS A 26 2.57 -6.19 3.56
C LYS A 26 1.66 -5.34 4.46
N SER A 27 2.23 -4.57 5.38
CA SER A 27 1.47 -3.67 6.26
C SER A 27 0.78 -2.55 5.47
N ILE A 28 1.48 -1.98 4.49
CA ILE A 28 0.93 -0.94 3.61
C ILE A 28 -0.24 -1.48 2.80
N LEU A 29 -0.09 -2.62 2.12
CA LEU A 29 -1.14 -3.23 1.29
C LEU A 29 -2.38 -3.56 2.12
N ARG A 30 -2.18 -4.12 3.33
CA ARG A 30 -3.29 -4.40 4.26
C ARG A 30 -4.05 -3.12 4.63
N LYS A 31 -3.36 -2.03 4.97
CA LYS A 31 -3.99 -0.74 5.31
C LYS A 31 -4.68 -0.09 4.11
N ALA A 32 -4.17 -0.32 2.91
CA ALA A 32 -4.77 0.12 1.66
C ALA A 32 -5.97 -0.73 1.22
N ASN A 33 -6.26 -1.83 1.94
CA ASN A 33 -7.25 -2.84 1.57
C ASN A 33 -7.02 -3.39 0.15
N LEU A 34 -5.77 -3.78 -0.12
CA LEU A 34 -5.32 -4.37 -1.39
C LEU A 34 -4.66 -5.72 -1.14
N THR A 35 -4.93 -6.69 -2.02
CA THR A 35 -4.14 -7.92 -2.08
C THR A 35 -2.83 -7.71 -2.85
N VAL A 36 -1.93 -8.69 -2.76
CA VAL A 36 -0.66 -8.65 -3.52
C VAL A 36 -0.95 -8.75 -5.02
N GLU A 37 -1.93 -9.56 -5.41
CA GLU A 37 -2.33 -9.77 -6.80
C GLU A 37 -2.91 -8.48 -7.40
N GLU A 38 -3.78 -7.78 -6.67
CA GLU A 38 -4.31 -6.47 -7.07
C GLU A 38 -3.21 -5.44 -7.20
N PHE A 39 -2.25 -5.42 -6.26
CA PHE A 39 -1.12 -4.51 -6.32
C PHE A 39 -0.27 -4.73 -7.58
N ILE A 40 0.03 -5.99 -7.92
CA ILE A 40 0.81 -6.34 -9.12
C ILE A 40 0.10 -5.88 -10.41
N LYS A 41 -1.24 -5.94 -10.46
CA LYS A 41 -2.02 -5.46 -11.61
C LYS A 41 -1.89 -3.96 -11.89
N TYR A 42 -1.44 -3.16 -10.92
CA TYR A 42 -1.23 -1.71 -11.11
C TYR A 42 0.20 -1.35 -11.48
N LEU A 43 1.12 -2.32 -11.52
CA LEU A 43 2.52 -2.10 -11.91
C LEU A 43 2.73 -2.22 -13.43
N TYR A 44 1.76 -2.77 -14.15
CA TYR A 44 1.77 -3.04 -15.58
C TYR A 44 0.46 -2.58 -16.20
#